data_AF-A0A8K0IZV4-F1
#
_entry.id   AF-A0A8K0IZV4-F1
#
_cell.length_a   1.000
_cell.length_b   1.000
_cell.length_c   1.000
_cell.angle_alpha   90.00
_cell.angle_beta   90.00
_cell.angle_gamma   90.00
#
_symmetry.space_group_name_H-M   'P 1'
#
loop_
_entity.id
_entity.type
_entity.pdbx_description
1 polymer ?
#
loop_
_entity_poly.entity_id
_entity_poly.type
_entity_poly.pdbx_seq_one_letter_code
_entity_poly.pdbx_strand_id
1 'polypeptide(L)'
;MMRAFLSLFLCFLASIATNDAARQGDALNKLYFDVFKLKRAAPASAPSFASTVFSDLSAKVYPQQGLKESDKIGKLPGQPEGIDFDQYGGYVTVDAEAGRALFYYFAEAVSADPSSKPLLLWLNGGPGCSSLGYGAMEELGPFRVMSDGKTLFRNPYAWNRVANVLFLESPAGVGFSYSNTTSDYGKSGDGRTAEDAYAFLVNWMERFPEYKGRDFFIAGESYAGHYVPQLAHTILQHNNTNINLKGIMIGNAAINDETDSKGIFDYLWTHALISDETIDAIDKYCNFSPDATNQTERCYQAVKAVNQVFETLDIYNIYAPLCFSSGVTPSPKRYSVRRLFLSLFAASLMEHQAF
;
A
#
# COMPACT_ATOMS: atom_id res chain seq x y z
N MET A 1 -25.89 -45.59 38.23
CA MET A 1 -25.07 -44.41 38.57
C MET A 1 -24.32 -43.78 37.40
N MET A 2 -23.91 -44.52 36.37
CA MET A 2 -23.08 -43.98 35.27
C MET A 2 -23.83 -43.15 34.21
N ARG A 3 -25.17 -43.24 34.11
CA ARG A 3 -25.98 -42.46 33.16
C ARG A 3 -26.37 -41.06 33.67
N ALA A 4 -26.42 -40.85 34.99
CA ALA A 4 -26.73 -39.53 35.57
C ALA A 4 -25.51 -38.58 35.52
N PHE A 5 -24.29 -39.13 35.62
CA PHE A 5 -23.05 -38.35 35.51
C PHE A 5 -22.80 -37.82 34.09
N LEU A 6 -23.18 -38.59 33.05
CA LEU A 6 -22.97 -38.17 31.66
C LEU A 6 -23.89 -36.99 31.27
N SER A 7 -25.12 -36.96 31.79
CA SER A 7 -26.07 -35.86 31.54
C SER A 7 -25.70 -34.58 32.29
N LEU A 8 -25.18 -34.68 33.52
CA LEU A 8 -24.67 -33.51 34.25
C LEU A 8 -23.37 -32.94 33.63
N PHE A 9 -22.50 -33.80 33.08
CA PHE A 9 -21.27 -33.35 32.41
C PHE A 9 -21.56 -32.67 31.06
N LEU A 10 -22.55 -33.14 30.31
CA LEU A 10 -23.02 -32.51 29.06
C LEU A 10 -23.73 -31.16 29.32
N CYS A 11 -24.50 -31.02 30.41
CA CYS A 11 -25.06 -29.73 30.81
C CYS A 11 -23.99 -28.74 31.30
N PHE A 12 -22.91 -29.21 31.94
CA PHE A 12 -21.80 -28.36 32.34
C PHE A 12 -20.97 -27.86 31.14
N LEU A 13 -20.77 -28.70 30.12
CA LEU A 13 -20.11 -28.30 28.87
C LEU A 13 -20.95 -27.35 28.01
N ALA A 14 -22.29 -27.48 28.03
CA ALA A 14 -23.19 -26.52 27.40
C ALA A 14 -23.24 -25.15 28.13
N SER A 15 -22.77 -25.09 29.39
CA SER A 15 -22.74 -23.87 30.20
C SER A 15 -21.39 -23.15 30.18
N ILE A 16 -20.36 -23.73 29.55
CA ILE A 16 -18.99 -23.16 29.49
C ILE A 16 -18.65 -22.66 28.06
N ALA A 17 -19.53 -22.88 27.09
CA ALA A 17 -19.38 -22.37 25.72
C ALA A 17 -20.18 -21.07 25.48
N THR A 18 -19.91 -20.04 26.28
CA THR A 18 -20.15 -18.65 25.88
C THR A 18 -18.91 -17.84 26.21
N ASN A 19 -17.77 -18.26 25.67
CA ASN A 19 -16.72 -17.29 25.38
C ASN A 19 -17.25 -16.44 24.23
N ASP A 20 -17.59 -15.19 24.53
CA ASP A 20 -17.83 -14.15 23.54
C ASP A 20 -16.58 -14.05 22.65
N ALA A 21 -16.54 -14.86 21.60
CA ALA A 21 -15.72 -14.61 20.45
C ALA A 21 -16.27 -13.32 19.85
N ALA A 22 -15.66 -12.19 20.21
CA ALA A 22 -16.03 -10.87 19.72
C ALA A 22 -16.16 -10.96 18.20
N ARG A 23 -17.38 -10.76 17.70
CA ARG A 23 -17.59 -10.69 16.26
C ARG A 23 -16.78 -9.49 15.77
N GLN A 24 -16.33 -9.50 14.52
CA GLN A 24 -15.61 -8.34 13.96
C GLN A 24 -16.39 -7.02 14.15
N GLY A 25 -17.73 -7.09 14.17
CA GLY A 25 -18.61 -5.96 14.50
C GLY A 25 -18.51 -5.48 15.96
N ASP A 26 -18.26 -6.36 16.92
CA ASP A 26 -18.09 -6.01 18.34
C ASP A 26 -16.72 -5.38 18.59
N ALA A 27 -15.68 -5.88 17.91
CA ALA A 27 -14.36 -5.25 17.88
C ALA A 27 -14.42 -3.85 17.25
N LEU A 28 -15.16 -3.69 16.14
CA LEU A 28 -15.37 -2.40 15.48
C LEU A 28 -16.15 -1.43 16.37
N ASN A 29 -17.22 -1.89 17.02
CA ASN A 29 -18.00 -1.08 17.97
C ASN A 29 -17.14 -0.65 19.16
N LYS A 30 -16.33 -1.56 19.70
CA LYS A 30 -15.40 -1.26 20.79
C LYS A 30 -14.36 -0.22 20.35
N LEU A 31 -13.79 -0.35 19.15
CA LEU A 31 -12.90 0.65 18.56
C LEU A 31 -13.60 2.02 18.43
N TYR A 32 -14.86 2.04 17.97
CA TYR A 32 -15.64 3.27 17.82
C TYR A 32 -15.90 3.97 19.16
N PHE A 33 -16.24 3.20 20.20
CA PHE A 33 -16.44 3.71 21.56
C PHE A 33 -15.13 4.14 22.23
N ASP A 34 -14.04 3.42 21.99
CA ASP A 34 -12.72 3.75 22.49
C ASP A 34 -12.16 5.01 21.80
N VAL A 35 -12.42 5.22 20.51
CA VAL A 35 -12.13 6.49 19.80
C VAL A 35 -12.92 7.66 20.40
N PHE A 36 -14.19 7.46 20.77
CA PHE A 36 -14.99 8.48 21.46
C PHE A 36 -14.47 8.80 22.87
N LYS A 37 -13.95 7.80 23.58
CA LYS A 37 -13.27 8.00 24.87
C LYS A 37 -11.91 8.66 24.73
N LEU A 38 -11.12 8.29 23.72
CA LEU A 38 -9.84 8.92 23.38
C LEU A 38 -10.01 10.39 22.99
N LYS A 39 -11.08 10.75 22.25
CA LYS A 39 -11.45 12.16 22.01
C LYS A 39 -11.77 12.95 23.29
N ARG A 40 -12.23 12.29 24.36
CA ARG A 40 -12.48 12.91 25.67
C ARG A 40 -11.26 12.90 26.60
N ALA A 41 -10.30 12.01 26.36
CA ALA A 41 -9.11 11.82 27.18
C ALA A 41 -7.83 12.41 26.55
N ALA A 42 -7.87 12.87 25.30
CA ALA A 42 -6.76 13.53 24.64
C ALA A 42 -6.35 14.76 25.48
N PRO A 43 -5.12 14.79 26.04
CA PRO A 43 -4.60 15.98 26.69
C PRO A 43 -4.54 17.11 25.66
N ALA A 44 -4.79 18.35 26.09
CA ALA A 44 -4.58 19.56 25.27
C ALA A 44 -3.11 19.76 24.83
N SER A 45 -2.24 18.80 25.13
CA SER A 45 -0.81 18.75 24.85
C SER A 45 -0.42 17.46 24.11
N ALA A 46 -1.26 16.97 23.18
CA ALA A 46 -0.71 16.16 22.10
C ALA A 46 0.43 16.98 21.46
N PRO A 47 1.62 16.39 21.22
CA PRO A 47 2.69 17.11 20.53
C PRO A 47 2.09 17.69 19.26
N SER A 48 2.27 18.98 19.03
CA SER A 48 1.76 19.66 17.85
C SER A 48 2.49 19.15 16.61
N PHE A 49 2.06 17.99 16.10
CA PHE A 49 2.29 17.64 14.70
C PHE A 49 1.68 18.71 13.77
N ALA A 50 0.79 19.55 14.32
CA ALA A 50 0.13 20.68 13.69
C ALA A 50 0.93 22.01 13.72
N SER A 51 2.24 22.02 13.99
CA SER A 51 3.01 23.28 13.90
C SER A 51 4.33 23.19 13.16
N THR A 52 4.59 22.14 12.38
CA THR A 52 5.54 22.30 11.29
C THR A 52 4.96 23.37 10.39
N VAL A 53 5.63 24.52 10.35
CA VAL A 53 5.36 25.62 9.44
C VAL A 53 5.41 25.01 8.04
N PHE A 54 4.27 24.52 7.55
CA PHE A 54 4.13 24.17 6.15
C PHE A 54 4.51 25.44 5.41
N SER A 55 5.45 25.30 4.48
CA SER A 55 5.77 26.41 3.58
C SER A 55 4.45 26.94 3.00
N ASP A 56 4.35 28.24 2.74
CA ASP A 56 3.25 28.78 1.96
C ASP A 56 3.29 28.10 0.58
N LEU A 57 2.59 26.96 0.44
CA LEU A 57 2.38 26.28 -0.83
C LEU A 57 1.21 26.97 -1.54
N SER A 58 1.22 28.30 -1.61
CA SER A 58 0.63 29.00 -2.75
C SER A 58 1.25 28.36 -3.99
N ALA A 59 0.54 27.33 -4.49
CA ALA A 59 1.12 26.31 -5.32
C ALA A 59 1.77 27.00 -6.51
N LYS A 60 3.06 26.74 -6.73
CA LYS A 60 3.75 27.26 -7.91
C LYS A 60 3.07 26.64 -9.11
N VAL A 61 2.14 27.38 -9.72
CA VAL A 61 1.45 26.98 -10.93
C VAL A 61 2.37 27.29 -12.11
N TYR A 62 2.74 26.26 -12.83
CA TYR A 62 3.57 26.34 -14.02
C TYR A 62 2.71 26.31 -15.28
N PRO A 63 3.19 26.86 -16.41
CA PRO A 63 2.44 26.80 -17.67
C PRO A 63 2.12 25.36 -18.09
N GLN A 64 0.84 25.05 -18.32
CA GLN A 64 0.37 23.71 -18.72
C GLN A 64 -0.24 23.64 -20.12
N GLN A 65 -0.36 24.77 -20.83
CA GLN A 65 -1.09 24.86 -22.09
C GLN A 65 -0.54 23.90 -23.16
N GLY A 66 -1.39 23.05 -23.72
CA GLY A 66 -1.06 22.11 -24.81
C GLY A 66 -0.32 20.84 -24.38
N LEU A 67 0.00 20.70 -23.09
CA LEU A 67 0.72 19.52 -22.58
C LEU A 67 -0.18 18.29 -22.45
N LYS A 68 -1.49 18.46 -22.27
CA LYS A 68 -2.44 17.33 -22.21
C LYS A 68 -2.43 16.53 -23.52
N GLU A 69 -2.48 17.22 -24.64
CA GLU A 69 -2.52 16.60 -25.97
C GLU A 69 -1.20 15.89 -26.28
N SER A 70 -0.06 16.46 -25.84
CA SER A 70 1.25 15.81 -25.99
C SER A 70 1.40 14.57 -25.10
N ASP A 71 0.73 14.54 -23.95
CA ASP A 71 0.76 13.41 -23.02
C ASP A 71 -0.15 12.26 -23.50
N LYS A 72 -1.00 12.45 -24.53
CA LYS A 72 -1.94 11.42 -24.98
C LYS A 72 -1.19 10.21 -25.58
N ILE A 73 -1.45 9.04 -25.01
CA ILE A 73 -0.88 7.77 -25.47
C ILE A 73 -1.82 7.19 -26.51
N GLY A 74 -1.40 7.18 -27.79
CA GLY A 74 -2.19 6.59 -28.87
C GLY A 74 -2.31 5.07 -28.73
N LYS A 75 -1.19 4.37 -28.51
CA LYS A 75 -1.13 2.93 -28.29
C LYS A 75 0.17 2.54 -27.61
N LEU A 76 0.10 1.72 -26.56
CA LEU A 76 1.28 1.13 -25.93
C LEU A 76 1.83 -0.04 -26.77
N PRO A 77 3.16 -0.25 -26.79
CA PRO A 77 3.72 -1.49 -27.33
C PRO A 77 3.10 -2.72 -26.67
N GLY A 78 2.69 -3.72 -27.46
CA GLY A 78 2.07 -4.94 -26.95
C GLY A 78 0.61 -4.79 -26.49
N GLN A 79 0.01 -3.60 -26.59
CA GLN A 79 -1.37 -3.36 -26.21
C GLN A 79 -2.37 -4.14 -27.09
N PRO A 80 -3.41 -4.77 -26.51
CA PRO A 80 -4.47 -5.38 -27.29
C PRO A 80 -5.26 -4.34 -28.09
N GLU A 81 -5.85 -4.77 -29.20
CA GLU A 81 -6.78 -3.94 -29.98
C GLU A 81 -8.11 -3.72 -29.25
N GLY A 82 -8.88 -2.72 -29.68
CA GLY A 82 -10.24 -2.50 -29.20
C GLY A 82 -10.33 -1.96 -27.77
N ILE A 83 -9.33 -1.18 -27.34
CA ILE A 83 -9.44 -0.40 -26.10
C ILE A 83 -10.45 0.74 -26.31
N ASP A 84 -11.22 1.00 -25.26
CA ASP A 84 -12.43 1.83 -25.24
C ASP A 84 -12.33 2.95 -24.19
N PHE A 85 -11.11 3.45 -23.97
CA PHE A 85 -10.79 4.55 -23.06
C PHE A 85 -9.53 5.28 -23.52
N ASP A 86 -9.42 6.56 -23.17
CA ASP A 86 -8.21 7.36 -23.40
C ASP A 86 -7.19 7.14 -22.27
N GLN A 87 -5.91 7.28 -22.61
CA GLN A 87 -4.81 7.18 -21.66
C GLN A 87 -3.74 8.23 -21.95
N TYR A 88 -3.07 8.66 -20.89
CA TYR A 88 -2.10 9.74 -20.91
C TYR A 88 -0.89 9.36 -20.05
N GLY A 89 0.29 9.86 -20.41
CA GLY A 89 1.48 9.71 -19.61
C GLY A 89 2.44 10.85 -19.87
N GLY A 90 2.96 11.45 -18.80
CA GLY A 90 3.80 12.63 -18.90
C GLY A 90 4.35 13.06 -17.57
N TYR A 91 5.05 14.19 -17.58
CA TYR A 91 5.70 14.77 -16.41
C TYR A 91 5.03 16.07 -15.99
N VAL A 92 4.88 16.26 -14.68
CA VAL A 92 4.47 17.53 -14.09
C VAL A 92 5.59 18.02 -13.18
N THR A 93 6.10 19.20 -13.48
CA THR A 93 7.10 19.88 -12.64
C THR A 93 6.48 20.27 -11.31
N VAL A 94 7.11 19.86 -10.22
CA VAL A 94 6.71 20.21 -8.84
C VAL A 94 7.65 21.24 -8.21
N ASP A 95 8.88 21.34 -8.73
CA ASP A 95 9.85 22.36 -8.34
C ASP A 95 10.76 22.72 -9.51
N ALA A 96 10.52 23.90 -10.09
CA ALA A 96 11.28 24.39 -11.23
C ALA A 96 12.74 24.75 -10.91
N GLU A 97 13.05 25.14 -9.67
CA GLU A 97 14.41 25.53 -9.27
C GLU A 97 15.30 24.28 -9.14
N ALA A 98 14.77 23.25 -8.48
CA ALA A 98 15.45 21.97 -8.38
C ALA A 98 15.43 21.17 -9.71
N GLY A 99 14.55 21.54 -10.64
CA GLY A 99 14.25 20.77 -11.85
C GLY A 99 13.64 19.41 -11.50
N ARG A 100 12.71 19.40 -10.52
CA ARG A 100 12.04 18.20 -10.02
C ARG A 100 10.68 18.03 -10.68
N ALA A 101 10.44 16.85 -11.25
CA ALA A 101 9.21 16.52 -11.94
C ALA A 101 8.76 15.09 -11.63
N LEU A 102 7.45 14.91 -11.45
CA LEU A 102 6.84 13.62 -11.21
C LEU A 102 6.16 13.09 -12.47
N PHE A 103 6.42 11.83 -12.79
CA PHE A 103 5.77 11.09 -13.86
C PHE A 103 4.41 10.56 -13.39
N TYR A 104 3.44 10.60 -14.30
CA TYR A 104 2.13 9.98 -14.09
C TYR A 104 1.72 9.12 -15.28
N TYR A 105 0.92 8.10 -15.01
CA TYR A 105 0.12 7.40 -16.01
C TYR A 105 -1.35 7.56 -15.64
N PHE A 106 -2.18 7.97 -16.59
CA PHE A 106 -3.60 8.23 -16.38
C PHE A 106 -4.42 7.40 -17.36
N ALA A 107 -5.38 6.64 -16.83
CA ALA A 107 -6.34 5.89 -17.63
C ALA A 107 -7.75 6.40 -17.32
N GLU A 108 -8.41 6.95 -18.34
CA GLU A 108 -9.80 7.38 -18.21
C GLU A 108 -10.74 6.20 -17.98
N ALA A 109 -11.93 6.52 -17.49
CA ALA A 109 -12.93 5.54 -17.21
C ALA A 109 -13.45 4.88 -18.50
N VAL A 110 -13.57 3.55 -18.49
CA VAL A 110 -14.27 2.79 -19.52
C VAL A 110 -15.77 3.06 -19.41
N SER A 111 -16.22 4.12 -20.05
CA SER A 111 -17.60 4.63 -19.97
C SER A 111 -17.95 5.39 -21.23
N ALA A 112 -19.23 5.37 -21.62
CA ALA A 112 -19.74 6.27 -22.66
C ALA A 112 -19.65 7.75 -22.25
N ASP A 113 -19.61 8.01 -20.93
CA ASP A 113 -19.37 9.33 -20.36
C ASP A 113 -18.35 9.21 -19.20
N PRO A 114 -17.04 9.34 -19.49
CA PRO A 114 -15.99 9.36 -18.46
C PRO A 114 -16.10 10.56 -17.52
N SER A 115 -16.72 11.66 -17.97
CA SER A 115 -16.90 12.86 -17.16
C SER A 115 -17.85 12.61 -15.98
N SER A 116 -18.80 11.68 -16.10
CA SER A 116 -19.66 11.30 -14.97
C SER A 116 -18.94 10.53 -13.84
N LYS A 117 -17.68 10.10 -14.05
CA LYS A 117 -16.95 9.22 -13.13
C LYS A 117 -15.99 10.00 -12.22
N PRO A 118 -15.76 9.55 -10.98
CA PRO A 118 -14.83 10.21 -10.07
C PRO A 118 -13.38 10.13 -10.57
N LEU A 119 -12.53 11.01 -10.06
CA LEU A 119 -11.08 10.92 -10.19
C LEU A 119 -10.50 10.19 -8.99
N LEU A 120 -9.64 9.20 -9.23
CA LEU A 120 -8.94 8.44 -8.22
C LEU A 120 -7.44 8.57 -8.42
N LEU A 121 -6.73 9.14 -7.44
CA LEU A 121 -5.28 9.04 -7.36
C LEU A 121 -4.89 7.72 -6.69
N TRP A 122 -3.98 6.96 -7.29
CA TRP A 122 -3.40 5.74 -6.73
C TRP A 122 -1.90 5.92 -6.42
N LEU A 123 -1.50 5.51 -5.22
CA LEU A 123 -0.12 5.55 -4.73
C LEU A 123 0.32 4.20 -4.16
N ASN A 124 1.36 3.58 -4.73
CA ASN A 124 2.05 2.48 -4.07
C ASN A 124 3.02 3.00 -3.00
N GLY A 125 3.40 2.12 -2.07
CA GLY A 125 4.25 2.43 -0.92
C GLY A 125 5.75 2.22 -1.16
N GLY A 126 6.36 1.34 -0.37
CA GLY A 126 7.80 1.03 -0.37
C GLY A 126 8.47 1.38 0.97
N PRO A 127 8.80 2.65 1.24
CA PRO A 127 8.74 3.83 0.38
C PRO A 127 9.62 3.70 -0.88
N GLY A 128 9.20 4.33 -1.98
CA GLY A 128 9.98 4.38 -3.22
C GLY A 128 9.60 3.34 -4.30
N CYS A 129 8.49 2.63 -4.11
CA CYS A 129 7.95 1.72 -5.13
C CYS A 129 7.11 2.49 -6.16
N SER A 130 7.12 2.02 -7.41
CA SER A 130 6.44 2.68 -8.53
C SER A 130 4.94 2.35 -8.58
N SER A 131 4.09 3.38 -8.65
CA SER A 131 2.65 3.21 -8.89
C SER A 131 2.29 2.77 -10.31
N LEU A 132 3.19 3.01 -11.27
CA LEU A 132 3.05 2.46 -12.62
C LEU A 132 3.38 0.96 -12.63
N GLY A 133 4.51 0.58 -12.04
CA GLY A 133 4.99 -0.80 -12.01
C GLY A 133 4.02 -1.72 -11.26
N TYR A 134 3.67 -1.36 -10.02
CA TYR A 134 2.75 -2.15 -9.21
C TYR A 134 1.29 -1.85 -9.57
N GLY A 135 0.78 -0.68 -9.17
CA GLY A 135 -0.63 -0.31 -9.31
C GLY A 135 -1.19 -0.49 -10.73
N ALA A 136 -0.53 0.10 -11.73
CA ALA A 136 -1.05 0.10 -13.08
C ALA A 136 -0.83 -1.23 -13.84
N MET A 137 0.31 -1.90 -13.65
CA MET A 137 0.70 -3.05 -14.48
C MET A 137 0.54 -4.41 -13.78
N GLU A 138 0.55 -4.45 -12.45
CA GLU A 138 0.50 -5.68 -11.65
C GLU A 138 -0.71 -5.78 -10.71
N GLU A 139 -1.56 -4.74 -10.65
CA GLU A 139 -2.68 -4.69 -9.72
C GLU A 139 -4.00 -4.27 -10.40
N LEU A 140 -4.38 -3.00 -10.27
CA LEU A 140 -5.73 -2.51 -10.56
C LEU A 140 -5.84 -1.74 -11.88
N GLY A 141 -4.73 -1.50 -12.56
CA GLY A 141 -4.73 -0.81 -13.84
C GLY A 141 -5.35 -1.59 -15.00
N PRO A 142 -5.47 -0.93 -16.16
CA PRO A 142 -6.22 -1.43 -17.31
C PRO A 142 -5.59 -2.64 -18.01
N PHE A 143 -4.28 -2.83 -17.83
CA PHE A 143 -3.51 -3.88 -18.48
C PHE A 143 -2.67 -4.64 -17.49
N ARG A 144 -2.29 -5.86 -17.87
CA ARG A 144 -1.29 -6.68 -17.20
C ARG A 144 -0.19 -7.05 -18.19
N VAL A 145 1.04 -7.07 -17.71
CA VAL A 145 2.20 -7.49 -18.52
C VAL A 145 2.23 -9.01 -18.59
N MET A 146 2.31 -9.57 -19.79
CA MET A 146 2.45 -11.00 -20.01
C MET A 146 3.85 -11.48 -19.61
N SER A 147 3.98 -12.78 -19.39
CA SER A 147 5.25 -13.40 -18.96
C SER A 147 6.41 -13.21 -19.94
N ASP A 148 6.14 -12.83 -21.19
CA ASP A 148 7.16 -12.51 -22.21
C ASP A 148 7.79 -11.11 -22.02
N GLY A 149 7.25 -10.29 -21.11
CA GLY A 149 7.70 -8.93 -20.82
C GLY A 149 7.47 -7.94 -21.98
N LYS A 150 6.63 -8.29 -22.95
CA LYS A 150 6.42 -7.51 -24.18
C LYS A 150 4.95 -7.31 -24.52
N THR A 151 4.12 -8.30 -24.22
CA THR A 151 2.70 -8.28 -24.57
C THR A 151 1.89 -7.81 -23.37
N LEU A 152 0.86 -7.01 -23.62
CA LEU A 152 -0.13 -6.62 -22.61
C LEU A 152 -1.43 -7.40 -22.84
N PHE A 153 -2.13 -7.72 -21.76
CA PHE A 153 -3.52 -8.19 -21.84
C PHE A 153 -4.43 -7.29 -21.00
N ARG A 154 -5.68 -7.13 -21.45
CA ARG A 154 -6.67 -6.31 -20.76
C ARG A 154 -7.03 -6.94 -19.42
N ASN A 155 -6.97 -6.16 -18.34
CA ASN A 155 -7.42 -6.58 -17.02
C ASN A 155 -8.97 -6.48 -16.97
N PRO A 156 -9.69 -7.61 -16.84
CA PRO A 156 -11.16 -7.58 -16.78
C PRO A 156 -11.68 -6.92 -15.49
N TYR A 157 -10.85 -6.78 -14.46
CA TYR A 157 -11.21 -6.20 -13.15
C TYR A 157 -10.54 -4.84 -12.91
N ALA A 158 -10.10 -4.17 -13.98
CA ALA A 158 -9.47 -2.86 -13.86
C ALA A 158 -10.39 -1.84 -13.17
N TRP A 159 -9.82 -1.03 -12.28
CA TRP A 159 -10.57 -0.02 -11.55
C TRP A 159 -10.99 1.16 -12.43
N ASN A 160 -10.32 1.35 -13.58
CA ASN A 160 -10.79 2.32 -14.56
C ASN A 160 -12.14 1.93 -15.21
N ARG A 161 -12.74 0.79 -14.85
CA ARG A 161 -14.14 0.50 -15.19
C ARG A 161 -15.15 1.37 -14.43
N VAL A 162 -14.76 1.96 -13.31
CA VAL A 162 -15.66 2.73 -12.43
C VAL A 162 -15.15 4.11 -12.04
N ALA A 163 -13.89 4.44 -12.31
CA ALA A 163 -13.26 5.72 -12.03
C ALA A 163 -12.28 6.12 -13.14
N ASN A 164 -11.91 7.39 -13.19
CA ASN A 164 -10.73 7.85 -13.92
C ASN A 164 -9.52 7.69 -12.99
N VAL A 165 -8.54 6.86 -13.35
CA VAL A 165 -7.48 6.43 -12.42
C VAL A 165 -6.13 7.03 -12.80
N LEU A 166 -5.56 7.79 -11.87
CA LEU A 166 -4.28 8.48 -11.98
C LEU A 166 -3.25 7.78 -11.11
N PHE A 167 -2.26 7.16 -11.75
CA PHE A 167 -1.12 6.52 -11.10
C PHE A 167 0.04 7.50 -11.06
N LEU A 168 0.51 7.84 -9.86
CA LEU A 168 1.60 8.81 -9.67
C LEU A 168 2.86 8.10 -9.17
N GLU A 169 3.97 8.25 -9.87
CA GLU A 169 5.28 7.81 -9.37
C GLU A 169 5.85 8.90 -8.46
N SER A 170 5.90 8.64 -7.16
CA SER A 170 6.33 9.61 -6.14
C SER A 170 7.07 8.89 -5.00
N PRO A 171 8.10 9.49 -4.38
CA PRO A 171 8.68 10.81 -4.68
C PRO A 171 9.59 10.83 -5.92
N ALA A 172 10.25 11.95 -6.20
CA ALA A 172 11.25 12.05 -7.26
C ALA A 172 12.39 11.03 -7.04
N GLY A 173 12.77 10.31 -8.11
CA GLY A 173 13.69 9.16 -8.07
C GLY A 173 12.97 7.81 -8.18
N VAL A 174 11.64 7.79 -8.00
CA VAL A 174 10.83 6.58 -8.19
C VAL A 174 10.47 6.42 -9.66
N GLY A 175 10.80 5.27 -10.24
CA GLY A 175 10.45 4.92 -11.62
C GLY A 175 11.01 5.94 -12.61
N PHE A 176 10.13 6.65 -13.29
CA PHE A 176 10.49 7.69 -14.24
C PHE A 176 10.58 9.10 -13.61
N SER A 177 10.00 9.33 -12.43
CA SER A 177 10.08 10.62 -11.73
C SER A 177 11.52 10.98 -11.37
N TYR A 178 11.90 12.25 -11.52
CA TYR A 178 13.29 12.68 -11.39
C TYR A 178 13.46 14.07 -10.78
N SER A 179 14.70 14.36 -10.36
CA SER A 179 15.18 15.71 -10.03
C SER A 179 16.51 15.97 -10.73
N ASN A 180 16.67 17.16 -11.31
CA ASN A 180 17.96 17.63 -11.81
C ASN A 180 18.95 17.96 -10.68
N THR A 181 18.46 18.06 -9.44
CA THR A 181 19.28 18.31 -8.25
C THR A 181 19.53 17.02 -7.49
N THR A 182 20.73 16.44 -7.66
CA THR A 182 21.11 15.14 -7.05
C THR A 182 20.90 15.07 -5.53
N SER A 183 21.03 16.19 -4.81
CA SER A 183 20.83 16.21 -3.36
C SER A 183 19.38 15.93 -2.93
N ASP A 184 18.39 16.03 -3.83
CA ASP A 184 16.99 15.74 -3.51
C ASP A 184 16.75 14.26 -3.17
N TYR A 185 17.49 13.36 -3.80
CA TYR A 185 17.32 11.92 -3.59
C TYR A 185 17.65 11.49 -2.15
N GLY A 186 18.55 12.21 -1.46
CA GLY A 186 18.88 11.99 -0.05
C GLY A 186 18.04 12.79 0.94
N LYS A 187 17.11 13.63 0.46
CA LYS A 187 16.28 14.54 1.27
C LYS A 187 14.79 14.21 1.19
N SER A 188 14.43 13.10 0.53
CA SER A 188 13.06 12.61 0.48
C SER A 188 12.58 12.23 1.88
N GLY A 189 11.30 12.49 2.14
CA GLY A 189 10.64 12.20 3.41
C GLY A 189 9.15 12.51 3.31
N ASP A 190 8.39 12.07 4.31
CA ASP A 190 6.93 12.14 4.34
C ASP A 190 6.38 13.54 4.00
N GLY A 191 6.89 14.58 4.69
CA GLY A 191 6.46 15.96 4.47
C GLY A 191 6.69 16.45 3.04
N ARG A 192 7.91 16.34 2.53
CA ARG A 192 8.25 16.75 1.16
C ARG A 192 7.44 15.98 0.12
N THR A 193 7.22 14.68 0.34
CA THR A 193 6.45 13.83 -0.58
C THR A 193 5.00 14.30 -0.66
N ALA A 194 4.39 14.67 0.47
CA ALA A 194 3.05 15.22 0.51
C ALA A 194 2.97 16.61 -0.16
N GLU A 195 3.96 17.48 0.06
CA GLU A 195 4.04 18.81 -0.56
C GLU A 195 4.20 18.72 -2.09
N ASP A 196 5.13 17.90 -2.58
CA ASP A 196 5.36 17.68 -4.01
C ASP A 196 4.14 17.02 -4.68
N ALA A 197 3.49 16.05 -4.03
CA ALA A 197 2.27 15.44 -4.56
C ALA A 197 1.09 16.42 -4.62
N TYR A 198 0.99 17.34 -3.65
CA TYR A 198 0.01 18.42 -3.70
C TYR A 198 0.30 19.39 -4.85
N ALA A 199 1.56 19.83 -5.00
CA ALA A 199 1.99 20.68 -6.13
C ALA A 199 1.74 20.01 -7.49
N PHE A 200 1.97 18.69 -7.57
CA PHE A 200 1.62 17.86 -8.72
C PHE A 200 0.13 17.95 -9.02
N LEU A 201 -0.76 17.71 -8.04
CA LEU A 201 -2.21 17.72 -8.26
C LEU A 201 -2.71 19.08 -8.76
N VAL A 202 -2.23 20.17 -8.16
CA VAL A 202 -2.62 21.52 -8.59
C VAL A 202 -2.22 21.77 -10.04
N ASN A 203 -0.98 21.48 -10.40
CA ASN A 203 -0.49 21.65 -11.77
C ASN A 203 -1.15 20.67 -12.76
N TRP A 204 -1.38 19.43 -12.36
CA TRP A 204 -2.05 18.43 -13.18
C TRP A 204 -3.48 18.85 -13.50
N MET A 205 -4.22 19.42 -12.55
CA MET A 205 -5.57 19.93 -12.80
C MET A 205 -5.59 21.20 -13.66
N GLU A 206 -4.52 21.98 -13.72
CA GLU A 206 -4.39 23.04 -14.73
C GLU A 206 -4.18 22.46 -16.15
N ARG A 207 -3.51 21.31 -16.25
CA ARG A 207 -3.35 20.57 -17.52
C ARG A 207 -4.64 19.84 -17.94
N PHE A 208 -5.39 19.32 -16.97
CA PHE A 208 -6.65 18.60 -17.14
C PHE A 208 -7.81 19.37 -16.49
N PRO A 209 -8.17 20.57 -17.01
CA PRO A 209 -9.12 21.46 -16.35
C PRO A 209 -10.51 20.88 -16.16
N GLU A 210 -10.92 19.93 -17.01
CA GLU A 210 -12.21 19.23 -16.88
C GLU A 210 -12.30 18.33 -15.63
N TYR A 211 -11.21 18.09 -14.91
CA TYR A 211 -11.21 17.36 -13.64
C TYR A 211 -11.25 18.27 -12.41
N LYS A 212 -11.16 19.60 -12.57
CA LYS A 212 -11.35 20.54 -11.45
C LYS A 212 -12.76 20.40 -10.88
N GLY A 213 -12.87 20.29 -9.56
CA GLY A 213 -14.14 20.11 -8.84
C GLY A 213 -14.77 18.72 -8.99
N ARG A 214 -14.18 17.81 -9.78
CA ARG A 214 -14.61 16.41 -9.86
C ARG A 214 -14.49 15.75 -8.49
N ASP A 215 -15.43 14.87 -8.15
CA ASP A 215 -15.30 14.03 -6.96
C ASP A 215 -13.95 13.31 -6.98
N PHE A 216 -13.12 13.61 -6.00
CA PHE A 216 -11.73 13.17 -5.95
C PHE A 216 -11.49 12.26 -4.75
N PHE A 217 -10.83 11.14 -4.99
CA PHE A 217 -10.44 10.17 -3.98
C PHE A 217 -8.94 9.91 -4.07
N ILE A 218 -8.34 9.60 -2.92
CA ILE A 218 -6.95 9.18 -2.85
C ILE A 218 -6.93 7.76 -2.30
N ALA A 219 -6.30 6.84 -3.02
CA ALA A 219 -6.11 5.47 -2.58
C ALA A 219 -4.63 5.07 -2.67
N GLY A 220 -4.24 4.09 -1.87
CA GLY A 220 -2.90 3.54 -1.94
C GLY A 220 -2.70 2.35 -1.02
N GLU A 221 -1.50 1.78 -1.07
CA GLU A 221 -1.16 0.58 -0.32
C GLU A 221 0.21 0.63 0.38
N SER A 222 0.41 -0.26 1.35
CA SER A 222 1.68 -0.42 2.07
C SER A 222 2.10 0.91 2.75
N TYR A 223 3.31 1.41 2.51
CA TYR A 223 3.77 2.71 3.04
C TYR A 223 2.91 3.90 2.58
N ALA A 224 2.03 3.74 1.58
CA ALA A 224 1.04 4.77 1.27
C ALA A 224 0.00 4.97 2.38
N GLY A 225 -0.01 4.14 3.43
CA GLY A 225 -0.63 4.47 4.71
C GLY A 225 -0.11 5.75 5.36
N HIS A 226 1.11 6.17 5.02
CA HIS A 226 1.65 7.50 5.33
C HIS A 226 1.28 8.51 4.25
N TYR A 227 1.50 8.19 2.97
CA TYR A 227 1.32 9.14 1.86
C TYR A 227 -0.11 9.64 1.71
N VAL A 228 -1.08 8.73 1.71
CA VAL A 228 -2.50 9.01 1.44
C VAL A 228 -3.09 9.97 2.48
N PRO A 229 -3.05 9.70 3.80
CA PRO A 229 -3.61 10.61 4.79
C PRO A 229 -2.82 11.92 4.91
N GLN A 230 -1.50 11.91 4.73
CA GLN A 230 -0.71 13.14 4.77
C GLN A 230 -1.01 14.05 3.58
N LEU A 231 -1.14 13.51 2.36
CA LEU A 231 -1.58 14.29 1.20
C LEU A 231 -3.01 14.81 1.37
N ALA A 232 -3.93 13.98 1.87
CA ALA A 232 -5.29 14.41 2.17
C ALA A 232 -5.31 15.56 3.18
N HIS A 233 -4.49 15.47 4.23
CA HIS A 233 -4.32 16.54 5.21
C HIS A 233 -3.77 17.82 4.55
N THR A 234 -2.73 17.71 3.72
CA THR A 234 -2.14 18.84 2.98
C THR A 234 -3.19 19.53 2.09
N ILE A 235 -4.04 18.77 1.38
CA ILE A 235 -5.12 19.34 0.55
C ILE A 235 -6.11 20.13 1.42
N LEU A 236 -6.54 19.57 2.56
CA LEU A 236 -7.49 20.22 3.45
C LEU A 236 -6.92 21.50 4.07
N GLN A 237 -5.62 21.55 4.38
CA GLN A 237 -4.98 22.76 4.92
C GLN A 237 -4.93 23.90 3.90
N HIS A 238 -4.72 23.61 2.62
CA HIS A 238 -4.59 24.63 1.59
C HIS A 238 -5.93 25.16 1.06
N ASN A 239 -7.06 24.54 1.43
CA ASN A 239 -8.42 24.97 1.05
C ASN A 239 -8.59 25.24 -0.46
N ASN A 240 -7.91 24.46 -1.31
CA ASN A 240 -7.98 24.62 -2.76
C ASN A 240 -9.30 24.06 -3.31
N THR A 241 -10.20 24.96 -3.73
CA THR A 241 -11.54 24.59 -4.21
C THR A 241 -11.55 23.79 -5.52
N ASN A 242 -10.42 23.73 -6.24
CA ASN A 242 -10.30 22.90 -7.43
C ASN A 242 -10.21 21.41 -7.09
N ILE A 243 -9.79 21.05 -5.87
CA ILE A 243 -9.64 19.66 -5.42
C ILE A 243 -10.83 19.32 -4.51
N ASN A 244 -11.85 18.66 -5.07
CA ASN A 244 -13.05 18.25 -4.33
C ASN A 244 -12.86 16.87 -3.68
N LEU A 245 -11.99 16.80 -2.66
CA LEU A 245 -11.67 15.58 -1.93
C LEU A 245 -12.90 15.01 -1.21
N LYS A 246 -13.28 13.77 -1.52
CA LYS A 246 -14.43 13.06 -0.94
C LYS A 246 -14.07 11.97 0.05
N GLY A 247 -12.89 11.38 -0.07
CA GLY A 247 -12.46 10.32 0.81
C GLY A 247 -11.10 9.75 0.48
N ILE A 248 -10.63 8.88 1.37
CA ILE A 248 -9.38 8.15 1.24
C ILE A 248 -9.62 6.65 1.41
N MET A 249 -8.76 5.83 0.81
CA MET A 249 -8.70 4.38 1.00
C MET A 249 -7.24 3.95 1.16
N ILE A 250 -6.97 3.06 2.12
CA ILE A 250 -5.63 2.48 2.32
C ILE A 250 -5.75 0.96 2.40
N GLY A 251 -4.91 0.24 1.64
CA GLY A 251 -4.86 -1.23 1.61
C GLY A 251 -3.57 -1.75 2.24
N ASN A 252 -3.67 -2.73 3.16
CA ASN A 252 -2.53 -3.40 3.80
C ASN A 252 -1.42 -2.42 4.23
N ALA A 253 -1.82 -1.34 4.90
CA ALA A 253 -1.02 -0.15 5.02
C ALA A 253 -0.25 -0.08 6.35
N ALA A 254 0.90 0.59 6.33
CA ALA A 254 1.58 1.01 7.55
C ALA A 254 0.80 2.18 8.18
N ILE A 255 0.39 2.03 9.44
CA ILE A 255 -0.46 2.99 10.16
C ILE A 255 0.21 3.43 11.46
N ASN A 256 0.75 2.48 12.22
CA ASN A 256 1.37 2.75 13.51
C ASN A 256 2.41 1.69 13.84
N ASP A 257 3.66 2.12 13.95
CA ASP A 257 4.80 1.21 14.16
C ASP A 257 4.61 0.28 15.36
N GLU A 258 4.08 0.77 16.49
CA GLU A 258 3.87 -0.05 17.69
C GLU A 258 2.87 -1.17 17.44
N THR A 259 1.68 -0.85 16.91
CA THR A 259 0.63 -1.85 16.70
C THR A 259 0.95 -2.77 15.55
N ASP A 260 1.54 -2.25 14.47
CA ASP A 260 1.86 -3.02 13.27
C ASP A 260 3.01 -4.00 13.55
N SER A 261 4.03 -3.57 14.33
CA SER A 261 5.13 -4.44 14.74
C SER A 261 4.70 -5.54 15.70
N LYS A 262 3.74 -5.30 16.59
CA LYS A 262 3.16 -6.38 17.42
C LYS A 262 2.32 -7.33 16.57
N GLY A 263 1.48 -6.76 15.71
CA GLY A 263 0.54 -7.49 14.88
C GLY A 263 1.19 -8.51 13.96
N ILE A 264 2.40 -8.24 13.44
CA ILE A 264 3.10 -9.23 12.60
C ILE A 264 3.49 -10.48 13.39
N PHE A 265 3.90 -10.37 14.66
CA PHE A 265 4.26 -11.54 15.47
C PHE A 265 3.04 -12.36 15.85
N ASP A 266 1.95 -11.70 16.25
CA ASP A 266 0.66 -12.37 16.49
C ASP A 266 0.15 -13.08 15.23
N TYR A 267 0.28 -12.44 14.07
CA TYR A 267 -0.11 -13.02 12.79
C TYR A 267 0.70 -14.28 12.49
N LEU A 268 2.02 -14.24 12.60
CA LEU A 268 2.87 -15.42 12.35
C LEU A 268 2.57 -16.56 13.32
N TRP A 269 2.38 -16.26 14.61
CA TRP A 269 2.08 -17.28 15.61
C TRP A 269 0.72 -17.94 15.34
N THR A 270 -0.33 -17.15 15.10
CA THR A 270 -1.67 -17.67 14.78
C THR A 270 -1.74 -18.43 13.46
N HIS A 271 -0.74 -18.29 12.59
CA HIS A 271 -0.58 -19.05 11.35
C HIS A 271 0.41 -20.22 11.48
N ALA A 272 0.81 -20.58 12.70
CA ALA A 272 1.73 -21.67 13.01
C ALA A 272 3.11 -21.54 12.32
N LEU A 273 3.56 -20.30 12.12
CA LEU A 273 4.85 -19.98 11.49
C LEU A 273 5.96 -19.77 12.53
N ILE A 274 5.62 -19.50 13.79
CA ILE A 274 6.56 -19.39 14.92
C ILE A 274 6.04 -20.17 16.13
N SER A 275 6.94 -20.53 17.05
CA SER A 275 6.59 -21.35 18.22
C SER A 275 6.00 -20.54 19.38
N ASP A 276 5.30 -21.23 20.29
CA ASP A 276 4.79 -20.65 21.54
C ASP A 276 5.92 -20.00 22.35
N GLU A 277 7.09 -20.65 22.43
CA GLU A 277 8.25 -20.09 23.14
C GLU A 277 8.77 -18.80 22.50
N THR A 278 8.64 -18.67 21.17
CA THR A 278 9.08 -17.48 20.43
C THR A 278 8.19 -16.30 20.74
N ILE A 279 6.86 -16.47 20.67
CA ILE A 279 5.91 -15.38 20.96
C ILE A 279 5.94 -15.00 22.44
N ASP A 280 6.04 -15.97 23.36
CA ASP A 280 6.19 -15.70 24.80
C ASP A 280 7.45 -14.88 25.10
N ALA A 281 8.54 -15.13 24.37
CA ALA A 281 9.77 -14.35 24.51
C ALA A 281 9.62 -12.92 23.95
N ILE A 282 8.92 -12.76 22.82
CA ILE A 282 8.64 -11.45 22.22
C ILE A 282 7.83 -10.60 23.21
N ASP A 283 6.70 -11.12 23.69
CA ASP A 283 5.79 -10.40 24.60
C ASP A 283 6.47 -10.00 25.91
N LYS A 284 7.38 -10.85 26.41
CA LYS A 284 8.04 -10.63 27.69
C LYS A 284 9.25 -9.71 27.61
N TYR A 285 10.00 -9.73 26.50
CA TYR A 285 11.32 -9.12 26.44
C TYR A 285 11.47 -8.01 25.39
N CYS A 286 10.55 -7.89 24.44
CA CYS A 286 10.56 -6.82 23.44
C CYS A 286 9.77 -5.59 23.91
N ASN A 287 10.32 -4.41 23.65
CA ASN A 287 9.67 -3.14 23.94
C ASN A 287 9.32 -2.43 22.63
N PHE A 288 8.03 -2.34 22.33
CA PHE A 288 7.50 -1.74 21.11
C PHE A 288 7.10 -0.27 21.26
N SER A 289 7.36 0.34 22.42
CA SER A 289 7.09 1.77 22.62
C SER A 289 7.83 2.62 21.57
N PRO A 290 7.23 3.70 21.05
CA PRO A 290 7.89 4.63 20.12
C PRO A 290 9.22 5.21 20.64
N ASP A 291 9.38 5.30 21.97
CA ASP A 291 10.58 5.84 22.61
C ASP A 291 11.66 4.77 22.89
N ALA A 292 11.43 3.52 22.48
CA ALA A 292 12.39 2.43 22.70
C ALA A 292 13.64 2.63 21.85
N THR A 293 14.78 2.89 22.50
CA THR A 293 16.07 3.10 21.80
C THR A 293 16.91 1.83 21.66
N ASN A 294 16.59 0.77 22.42
CA ASN A 294 17.30 -0.50 22.35
C ASN A 294 16.38 -1.65 22.82
N GLN A 295 16.68 -2.87 22.36
CA GLN A 295 16.03 -4.09 22.80
C GLN A 295 16.93 -4.91 23.71
N THR A 296 16.33 -5.82 24.49
CA THR A 296 17.09 -6.78 25.27
C THR A 296 17.71 -7.85 24.36
N GLU A 297 18.81 -8.48 24.79
CA GLU A 297 19.41 -9.60 24.06
C GLU A 297 18.39 -10.73 23.79
N ARG A 298 17.50 -10.99 24.75
CA ARG A 298 16.45 -12.01 24.59
C ARG A 298 15.44 -11.64 23.50
N CYS A 299 15.06 -10.37 23.39
CA CYS A 299 14.22 -9.90 22.30
C CYS A 299 14.93 -10.09 20.96
N TYR A 300 16.21 -9.70 20.84
CA TYR A 300 16.97 -9.89 19.60
C TYR A 300 17.03 -11.35 19.17
N GLN A 301 17.22 -12.28 20.11
CA GLN A 301 17.21 -13.72 19.80
C GLN A 301 15.83 -14.21 19.34
N ALA A 302 14.75 -13.74 19.96
CA ALA A 302 13.39 -14.11 19.56
C ALA A 302 13.04 -13.55 18.16
N VAL A 303 13.35 -12.28 17.89
CA VAL A 303 13.17 -11.66 16.57
C VAL A 303 14.03 -12.32 15.51
N LYS A 304 15.24 -12.79 15.86
CA LYS A 304 16.08 -13.55 14.93
C LYS A 304 15.42 -14.87 14.51
N ALA A 305 14.74 -15.57 15.41
CA ALA A 305 13.98 -16.78 15.06
C ALA A 305 12.83 -16.46 14.09
N VAL A 306 12.15 -15.33 14.28
CA VAL A 306 11.12 -14.84 13.35
C VAL A 306 11.71 -14.52 11.96
N ASN A 307 12.88 -13.87 11.90
CA ASN A 307 13.49 -13.50 10.62
C ASN A 307 13.85 -14.71 9.74
N GLN A 308 14.18 -15.86 10.35
CA GLN A 308 14.41 -17.11 9.59
C GLN A 308 13.15 -17.57 8.84
N VAL A 309 11.97 -17.23 9.36
CA VAL A 309 10.69 -17.54 8.73
C VAL A 309 10.55 -16.66 7.48
N PHE A 310 10.82 -15.36 7.58
CA PHE A 310 10.82 -14.42 6.45
C PHE A 310 11.79 -14.78 5.31
N GLU A 311 12.90 -15.47 5.61
CA GLU A 311 13.86 -15.91 4.58
C GLU A 311 13.31 -17.04 3.68
N THR A 312 12.28 -17.75 4.12
CA THR A 312 11.77 -18.97 3.46
C THR A 312 10.37 -18.82 2.87
N LEU A 313 9.73 -17.66 3.05
CA LEU A 313 8.35 -17.41 2.64
C LEU A 313 8.19 -16.06 1.95
N ASP A 314 7.12 -15.93 1.17
CA ASP A 314 6.69 -14.64 0.63
C ASP A 314 5.85 -13.92 1.70
N ILE A 315 6.41 -12.85 2.28
CA ILE A 315 5.74 -12.12 3.36
C ILE A 315 4.48 -11.38 2.89
N TYR A 316 4.37 -11.15 1.58
CA TYR A 316 3.21 -10.49 0.98
C TYR A 316 2.08 -11.49 0.69
N ASN A 317 2.38 -12.78 0.65
CA ASN A 317 1.40 -13.87 0.54
C ASN A 317 1.99 -15.20 1.03
N ILE A 318 1.75 -15.55 2.29
CA ILE A 318 2.36 -16.72 2.95
C ILE A 318 2.01 -18.08 2.32
N TYR A 319 1.02 -18.12 1.43
CA TYR A 319 0.62 -19.33 0.70
C TYR A 319 1.09 -19.33 -0.76
N ALA A 320 1.67 -18.23 -1.24
CA ALA A 320 2.20 -18.12 -2.59
C ALA A 320 3.55 -18.83 -2.71
N PRO A 321 3.86 -19.39 -3.90
CA PRO A 321 5.19 -19.88 -4.18
C PRO A 321 6.16 -18.71 -4.38
N LEU A 322 7.39 -18.87 -3.90
CA LEU A 322 8.47 -17.93 -4.16
C LEU A 322 8.85 -17.87 -5.65
N CYS A 323 9.18 -16.66 -6.12
CA CYS A 323 9.71 -16.45 -7.45
C CYS A 323 11.24 -16.59 -7.46
N PHE A 324 11.74 -17.74 -7.90
CA PHE A 324 13.19 -18.03 -7.98
C PHE A 324 13.85 -17.63 -9.31
N SER A 325 13.10 -16.99 -10.22
CA SER A 325 13.59 -16.69 -11.57
C SER A 325 13.35 -15.23 -11.90
N SER A 326 14.42 -14.52 -12.21
CA SER A 326 14.38 -13.14 -12.69
C SER A 326 14.08 -13.01 -14.20
N GLY A 327 13.93 -14.14 -14.90
CA GLY A 327 13.77 -14.16 -16.36
C GLY A 327 12.32 -14.16 -16.83
N VAL A 328 12.06 -13.46 -17.93
CA VAL A 328 10.80 -13.59 -18.69
C VAL A 328 10.63 -15.01 -19.23
N THR A 329 9.39 -15.50 -19.30
CA THR A 329 9.09 -16.82 -19.85
C THR A 329 8.08 -16.73 -20.98
N PRO A 330 8.24 -17.47 -22.09
CA PRO A 330 7.32 -17.41 -23.22
C PRO A 330 5.88 -17.83 -22.91
N SER A 331 5.68 -18.55 -21.80
CA SER A 331 4.35 -18.98 -21.35
C SER A 331 4.28 -18.90 -19.83
N PRO A 332 3.10 -18.53 -19.26
CA PRO A 332 2.92 -18.53 -17.82
C PRO A 332 3.22 -19.92 -17.25
N LYS A 333 4.10 -19.99 -16.25
CA LYS A 333 4.35 -21.26 -15.55
C LYS A 333 3.06 -21.68 -14.86
N ARG A 334 2.50 -22.84 -15.23
CA ARG A 334 1.35 -23.40 -14.50
C ARG A 334 1.79 -23.73 -13.08
N TYR A 335 1.05 -23.19 -12.11
CA TYR A 335 1.22 -23.55 -10.71
C TYR A 335 1.04 -25.07 -10.54
N SER A 336 1.99 -25.71 -9.87
CA SER A 336 1.91 -27.12 -9.51
C SER A 336 2.47 -27.32 -8.11
N VAL A 337 1.60 -27.67 -7.18
CA VAL A 337 1.94 -28.04 -5.79
C VAL A 337 3.02 -29.13 -5.74
N ARG A 338 3.11 -29.99 -6.77
CA ARG A 338 4.14 -31.06 -6.86
C ARG A 338 5.58 -30.55 -6.96
N ARG A 339 5.83 -29.35 -7.50
CA ARG A 339 7.20 -28.81 -7.59
C ARG A 339 7.73 -28.32 -6.24
N LEU A 340 6.86 -27.88 -5.33
CA LEU A 340 7.24 -27.42 -3.99
C LEU A 340 7.79 -28.57 -3.13
N PHE A 341 7.16 -29.75 -3.22
CA PHE A 341 7.62 -30.95 -2.53
C PHE A 341 8.97 -31.45 -3.05
N LEU A 342 9.22 -31.38 -4.36
CA LEU A 342 10.48 -31.85 -4.94
C LEU A 342 11.69 -30.96 -4.57
N SER A 343 11.51 -29.64 -4.45
CA SER A 343 12.58 -28.74 -4.01
C SER A 343 12.91 -28.88 -2.52
N LEU A 344 11.89 -29.07 -1.67
CA LEU A 344 12.09 -29.32 -0.23
C LEU A 344 12.76 -30.67 0.04
N PHE A 345 12.39 -31.72 -0.71
CA PHE A 345 13.07 -33.03 -0.62
C PHE A 345 14.51 -32.98 -1.15
N ALA A 346 14.78 -32.22 -2.22
CA ALA A 346 16.14 -32.07 -2.74
C ALA A 346 17.07 -31.34 -1.76
N ALA A 347 16.57 -30.32 -1.05
CA ALA A 347 17.32 -29.61 -0.01
C ALA A 347 17.61 -30.51 1.22
N SER A 348 16.61 -31.28 1.67
CA SER A 348 16.77 -32.24 2.77
C SER A 348 17.72 -33.40 2.44
N LEU A 349 17.79 -33.84 1.18
CA LEU A 349 18.72 -34.87 0.73
C LEU A 349 20.17 -34.38 0.61
N MET A 350 20.40 -33.07 0.42
CA MET A 350 21.74 -32.50 0.40
C MET A 350 22.34 -32.33 1.81
N GLU A 351 21.52 -32.07 2.83
CA GLU A 351 21.99 -32.05 4.23
C GLU A 351 22.31 -33.45 4.77
N HIS A 352 21.65 -34.50 4.28
CA HIS A 352 21.91 -35.88 4.70
C HIS A 352 23.12 -36.56 4.03
N GLN A 353 23.81 -35.88 3.09
CA GLN A 353 25.06 -36.38 2.50
C GLN A 353 26.32 -35.71 3.07
N ALA A 354 26.19 -34.89 4.12
CA ALA A 354 27.30 -34.22 4.80
C ALA A 354 27.50 -34.72 6.24
N PHE A 355 27.42 -36.03 6.47
CA PHE A 355 27.91 -36.71 7.68
C PHE A 355 28.57 -38.04 7.35
#